data_AF-A0A958ML83-F1
#
_entry.id   AF-A0A958ML83-F1
#
_cell.length_a   1.000
_cell.length_b   1.000
_cell.length_c   1.000
_cell.angle_alpha   90.00
_cell.angle_beta   90.00
_cell.angle_gamma   90.00
#
_symmetry.space_group_name_H-M   'P 1'
#
loop_
_entity.id
_entity.type
_entity.pdbx_description
1 polymer ?
#
loop_
_entity_poly.entity_id
_entity_poly.type
_entity_poly.pdbx_seq_one_letter_code
_entity_poly.pdbx_strand_id
1 'polypeptide(L)'
;MFYQGVLTKMETEFAQPIQYYLILENDFLNMNQLLGKTMTLQFVKYQCLKCGLDKPIYRQGFCKEDFFDIPQAGDWIMRPELSTAHLGKEDRDLDYEKKVQLQPHIVYLANSSNVKVGVTRKSQIPTRWIDQGAHEAIEIVEVPNRYLAGITEVALKDHVADKTNWRKMLKNDIQDENLVEWRERLKSFIPEEAQDYYIASNTETNIDFPVWHYPEKPKSLNIEKEQMYTGKLAGIKGQYLIFEDDTVFNIRGNEGLVLKFTIA
;
A
#
# COMPACT_ATOMS: atom_id res chain seq x y z
N MET A 1 -15.08 22.45 8.91
CA MET A 1 -15.13 22.19 7.45
C MET A 1 -15.86 20.89 7.18
N PHE A 2 -16.53 20.75 6.03
CA PHE A 2 -17.40 19.64 5.71
C PHE A 2 -17.01 19.01 4.37
N TYR A 3 -16.79 17.69 4.34
CA TYR A 3 -16.43 16.96 3.12
C TYR A 3 -17.18 15.64 3.04
N GLN A 4 -17.44 15.16 1.83
CA GLN A 4 -18.05 13.85 1.62
C GLN A 4 -17.53 13.23 0.32
N GLY A 5 -17.23 11.94 0.32
CA GLY A 5 -16.88 11.24 -0.89
C GLY A 5 -16.61 9.76 -0.66
N VAL A 6 -16.51 9.03 -1.76
CA VAL A 6 -16.05 7.65 -1.76
C VAL A 6 -14.56 7.61 -1.40
N LEU A 7 -14.18 6.71 -0.50
CA LEU A 7 -12.79 6.51 -0.15
C LEU A 7 -12.05 5.81 -1.29
N THR A 8 -10.91 6.37 -1.65
CA THR A 8 -9.84 5.76 -2.42
C THR A 8 -8.55 5.85 -1.61
N LYS A 9 -7.55 5.03 -1.94
CA LYS A 9 -6.21 5.14 -1.38
C LYS A 9 -5.73 6.59 -1.40
N MET A 10 -5.19 7.08 -0.27
CA MET A 10 -4.59 8.41 -0.22
C MET A 10 -3.42 8.52 -1.19
N GLU A 11 -3.37 9.64 -1.92
CA GLU A 11 -2.18 10.02 -2.68
C GLU A 11 -1.09 10.48 -1.72
N THR A 12 0.16 10.22 -2.10
CA THR A 12 1.32 10.54 -1.26
C THR A 12 2.40 11.22 -2.06
N GLU A 13 3.03 12.20 -1.43
CA GLU A 13 4.17 12.91 -1.95
C GLU A 13 5.38 12.63 -1.07
N PHE A 14 6.51 12.31 -1.70
CA PHE A 14 7.75 11.98 -1.01
C PHE A 14 8.42 13.26 -0.50
N ALA A 15 8.08 13.62 0.73
CA ALA A 15 8.60 14.76 1.49
C ALA A 15 9.04 14.31 2.90
N GLN A 16 9.61 15.21 3.69
CA GLN A 16 10.02 14.94 5.07
C GLN A 16 9.27 15.88 6.04
N PRO A 17 8.23 15.40 6.74
CA PRO A 17 7.60 14.07 6.62
C PRO A 17 6.74 13.95 5.35
N ILE A 18 6.37 12.70 5.00
CA ILE A 18 5.50 12.38 3.86
C ILE A 18 4.21 13.21 3.91
N GLN A 19 3.80 13.77 2.77
CA GLN A 19 2.50 14.44 2.64
C GLN A 19 1.44 13.47 2.12
N TYR A 20 0.26 13.54 2.73
CA TYR A 20 -0.90 12.70 2.43
C TYR A 20 -2.06 13.53 1.93
N TYR A 21 -2.65 13.11 0.82
CA TYR A 21 -3.80 13.77 0.21
C TYR A 21 -4.95 12.77 0.07
N LEU A 22 -6.08 13.09 0.69
CA LEU A 22 -7.33 12.36 0.48
C LEU A 22 -8.09 13.03 -0.66
N ILE A 23 -8.15 12.37 -1.80
CA ILE A 23 -8.88 12.85 -2.98
C ILE A 23 -10.32 12.39 -2.88
N LEU A 24 -11.25 13.33 -2.91
CA LEU A 24 -12.69 13.12 -2.99
C LEU A 24 -13.19 13.65 -4.34
N GLU A 25 -14.44 13.36 -4.69
CA GLU A 25 -14.98 13.67 -6.02
C GLU A 25 -14.90 15.16 -6.39
N ASN A 26 -15.20 16.05 -5.45
CA ASN A 26 -15.23 17.50 -5.67
C ASN A 26 -14.20 18.28 -4.82
N ASP A 27 -13.43 17.58 -3.99
CA ASP A 27 -12.56 18.17 -2.99
C ASP A 27 -11.29 17.33 -2.83
N PHE A 28 -10.23 17.93 -2.29
CA PHE A 28 -9.10 17.18 -1.76
C PHE A 28 -8.71 17.73 -0.40
N LEU A 29 -8.24 16.86 0.48
CA LEU A 29 -7.77 17.23 1.80
C LEU A 29 -6.29 16.92 1.92
N ASN A 30 -5.47 17.94 2.21
CA ASN A 30 -4.13 17.70 2.74
C ASN A 30 -4.30 17.23 4.19
N MET A 31 -4.11 15.92 4.40
CA MET A 31 -4.36 15.28 5.68
C MET A 31 -3.35 15.69 6.74
N ASN A 32 -2.13 16.08 6.35
CA ASN A 32 -1.10 16.57 7.27
C ASN A 32 -1.55 17.86 7.99
N GLN A 33 -2.31 18.73 7.31
CA GLN A 33 -2.85 19.96 7.91
C GLN A 33 -3.97 19.70 8.93
N LEU A 34 -4.45 18.46 9.02
CA LEU A 34 -5.49 18.04 9.95
C LEU A 34 -4.91 17.41 11.23
N LEU A 35 -3.59 17.24 11.31
CA LEU A 35 -2.93 16.76 12.52
C LEU A 35 -3.25 17.69 13.71
N GLY A 36 -3.57 17.08 14.84
CA GLY A 36 -4.01 17.77 16.05
C GLY A 36 -5.44 18.29 16.00
N LYS A 37 -6.19 18.14 14.90
CA LYS A 37 -7.59 18.55 14.81
C LYS A 37 -8.53 17.41 15.14
N THR A 38 -9.68 17.75 15.71
CA THR A 38 -10.78 16.80 15.92
C THR A 38 -11.53 16.62 14.61
N MET A 39 -11.71 15.35 14.22
CA MET A 39 -12.42 14.96 13.02
C MET A 39 -13.49 13.93 13.36
N THR A 40 -14.67 14.12 12.79
CA THR A 40 -15.75 13.14 12.79
C THR A 40 -15.82 12.45 11.45
N LEU A 41 -15.78 11.11 11.48
CA LEU A 41 -16.03 10.21 10.36
C LEU A 41 -17.45 9.67 10.50
N GLN A 42 -18.26 9.75 9.45
CA GLN A 42 -19.61 9.18 9.43
C GLN A 42 -19.78 8.34 8.17
N PHE A 43 -20.20 7.09 8.33
CA PHE A 43 -20.60 6.23 7.20
C PHE A 43 -21.89 6.73 6.58
N VAL A 44 -21.92 6.80 5.25
CA VAL A 44 -23.10 7.24 4.51
C VAL A 44 -23.71 6.08 3.74
N LYS A 45 -22.90 5.42 2.90
CA LYS A 45 -23.31 4.33 2.02
C LYS A 45 -22.11 3.64 1.39
N TYR A 46 -22.35 2.66 0.54
CA TYR A 46 -21.32 2.10 -0.33
C TYR A 46 -21.31 2.81 -1.69
N GLN A 47 -20.20 2.71 -2.39
CA GLN A 47 -20.07 3.12 -3.77
C GLN A 47 -18.97 2.30 -4.45
N CYS A 48 -19.36 1.37 -5.30
CA CYS A 48 -18.41 0.57 -6.07
C CYS A 48 -17.56 1.48 -6.99
N LEU A 49 -16.24 1.33 -6.95
CA LEU A 49 -15.31 2.14 -7.75
C LEU A 49 -15.41 1.89 -9.26
N LYS A 50 -16.07 0.81 -9.71
CA LYS A 50 -16.32 0.53 -11.14
C LYS A 50 -17.70 0.99 -11.61
N CYS A 51 -18.77 0.43 -11.05
CA CYS A 51 -20.13 0.76 -11.52
C CYS A 51 -20.75 1.99 -10.85
N GLY A 52 -20.15 2.53 -9.78
CA GLY A 52 -20.68 3.67 -9.03
C GLY A 52 -21.95 3.38 -8.20
N LEU A 53 -22.46 2.15 -8.24
CA LEU A 53 -23.69 1.77 -7.53
C LEU A 53 -23.44 1.59 -6.03
N ASP A 54 -24.49 1.86 -5.26
CA ASP A 54 -24.55 1.60 -3.82
C ASP A 54 -24.79 0.11 -3.57
N LYS A 55 -23.70 -0.65 -3.62
CA LYS A 55 -23.64 -2.08 -3.38
C LYS A 55 -22.55 -2.37 -2.34
N PRO A 56 -22.75 -3.30 -1.40
CA PRO A 56 -21.71 -3.70 -0.45
C PRO A 56 -20.39 -4.03 -1.15
N ILE A 57 -19.30 -3.47 -0.61
CA ILE A 57 -17.96 -3.68 -1.15
C ILE A 57 -17.46 -5.08 -0.76
N TYR A 58 -17.00 -5.83 -1.75
CA TYR A 58 -16.41 -7.14 -1.55
C TYR A 58 -14.90 -7.04 -1.30
N ARG A 59 -14.16 -6.38 -2.19
CA ARG A 59 -12.70 -6.22 -2.07
C ARG A 59 -12.20 -5.07 -2.95
N GLN A 60 -11.15 -4.37 -2.50
CA GLN A 60 -10.46 -3.33 -3.27
C GLN A 60 -11.40 -2.22 -3.79
N GLY A 61 -12.44 -1.88 -3.03
CA GLY A 61 -13.43 -0.89 -3.45
C GLY A 61 -14.43 -1.36 -4.51
N PHE A 62 -14.44 -2.64 -4.87
CA PHE A 62 -15.37 -3.20 -5.86
C PHE A 62 -16.47 -4.05 -5.22
N CYS A 63 -17.67 -3.99 -5.80
CA CYS A 63 -18.73 -4.94 -5.51
C CYS A 63 -18.37 -6.34 -6.04
N LYS A 64 -19.04 -7.39 -5.57
CA LYS A 64 -18.70 -8.78 -5.93
C LYS A 64 -18.72 -9.03 -7.44
N GLU A 65 -19.74 -8.56 -8.14
CA GLU A 65 -19.90 -8.73 -9.59
C GLU A 65 -18.74 -8.06 -10.34
N ASP A 66 -18.48 -6.78 -10.05
CA ASP A 66 -17.42 -6.02 -10.69
C ASP A 66 -16.03 -6.57 -10.38
N PHE A 67 -15.80 -7.03 -9.15
CA PHE A 67 -14.52 -7.62 -8.75
C PHE A 67 -14.16 -8.83 -9.59
N PHE A 68 -15.11 -9.71 -9.92
CA PHE A 68 -14.81 -10.88 -10.75
C PHE A 68 -14.76 -10.57 -12.26
N ASP A 69 -15.23 -9.40 -12.68
CA ASP A 69 -15.26 -8.96 -14.07
C ASP A 69 -14.03 -8.11 -14.46
N ILE A 70 -13.34 -7.48 -13.52
CA ILE A 70 -12.14 -6.68 -13.83
C ILE A 70 -10.92 -7.56 -14.18
N PRO A 71 -10.12 -7.18 -15.19
CA PRO A 71 -8.81 -7.81 -15.45
C PRO A 71 -7.86 -7.75 -14.25
N GLN A 72 -8.08 -6.77 -13.36
CA GLN A 72 -7.34 -6.57 -12.11
C GLN A 72 -7.63 -7.60 -11.01
N ALA A 73 -8.47 -8.60 -11.28
CA ALA A 73 -8.69 -9.72 -10.39
C ALA A 73 -7.98 -11.01 -10.82
N GLY A 74 -7.12 -10.95 -11.84
CA GLY A 74 -6.26 -12.07 -12.23
C GLY A 74 -5.32 -12.50 -11.10
N ASP A 75 -5.05 -13.80 -10.98
CA ASP A 75 -4.23 -14.36 -9.89
C ASP A 75 -2.81 -13.78 -9.89
N TRP A 76 -2.29 -13.41 -11.07
CA TRP A 76 -0.96 -12.82 -11.27
C TRP A 76 -0.75 -11.49 -10.53
N ILE A 77 -1.82 -10.85 -10.04
CA ILE A 77 -1.72 -9.63 -9.23
C ILE A 77 -1.25 -9.94 -7.82
N MET A 78 -1.72 -11.04 -7.23
CA MET A 78 -1.26 -11.50 -5.91
C MET A 78 -0.03 -12.41 -6.00
N ARG A 79 0.15 -13.07 -7.15
CA ARG A 79 1.21 -14.03 -7.43
C ARG A 79 1.95 -13.65 -8.71
N PRO A 80 2.90 -12.69 -8.65
CA PRO A 80 3.54 -12.15 -9.84
C PRO A 80 4.23 -13.22 -10.71
N GLU A 81 4.63 -14.35 -10.13
CA GLU A 81 5.22 -15.51 -10.79
C GLU A 81 4.29 -16.22 -11.77
N LEU A 82 2.96 -16.02 -11.66
CA LEU A 82 1.97 -16.58 -12.59
C LEU A 82 1.72 -15.69 -13.83
N SER A 83 2.46 -14.59 -13.98
CA SER A 83 2.37 -13.68 -15.12
C SER A 83 2.78 -14.35 -16.43
N THR A 84 1.84 -14.51 -17.37
CA THR A 84 2.08 -15.16 -18.69
C THR A 84 2.04 -14.22 -19.89
N ALA A 85 1.81 -12.91 -19.70
CA ALA A 85 1.67 -11.96 -20.82
C ALA A 85 2.93 -11.89 -21.72
N HIS A 86 4.12 -12.16 -21.16
CA HIS A 86 5.38 -12.22 -21.89
C HIS A 86 5.45 -13.41 -22.88
N LEU A 87 4.61 -14.42 -22.69
CA LEU A 87 4.43 -15.57 -23.60
C LEU A 87 3.28 -15.35 -24.60
N GLY A 88 2.61 -14.20 -24.55
CA GLY A 88 1.42 -13.93 -25.35
C GLY A 88 0.19 -14.75 -24.96
N LYS A 89 0.17 -15.36 -23.76
CA LYS A 89 -0.97 -16.13 -23.25
C LYS A 89 -1.86 -15.25 -22.37
N GLU A 90 -3.13 -15.14 -22.75
CA GLU A 90 -4.18 -14.42 -22.03
C GLU A 90 -4.59 -15.16 -20.74
N ASP A 91 -4.77 -14.40 -19.66
CA ASP A 91 -5.52 -14.85 -18.47
C ASP A 91 -6.99 -14.36 -18.54
N ARG A 92 -7.19 -13.05 -18.72
CA ARG A 92 -8.51 -12.40 -18.79
C ARG A 92 -8.62 -11.34 -19.89
N ASP A 93 -7.58 -10.51 -20.04
CA ASP A 93 -7.51 -9.46 -21.06
C ASP A 93 -6.03 -9.23 -21.42
N LEU A 94 -5.60 -9.81 -22.54
CA LEU A 94 -4.19 -9.81 -22.91
C LEU A 94 -3.64 -8.41 -23.17
N ASP A 95 -4.44 -7.48 -23.70
CA ASP A 95 -3.97 -6.13 -24.01
C ASP A 95 -3.75 -5.32 -22.73
N TYR A 96 -4.68 -5.42 -21.78
CA TYR A 96 -4.51 -4.86 -20.44
C TYR A 96 -3.32 -5.51 -19.71
N GLU A 97 -3.21 -6.83 -19.75
CA GLU A 97 -2.15 -7.58 -19.11
C GLU A 97 -0.77 -7.22 -19.65
N LYS A 98 -0.60 -7.12 -20.98
CA LYS A 98 0.66 -6.68 -21.58
C LYS A 98 1.03 -5.29 -21.10
N LYS A 99 0.09 -4.35 -21.09
CA LYS A 99 0.32 -2.98 -20.60
C LYS A 99 0.77 -2.94 -19.14
N VAL A 100 0.26 -3.84 -18.30
CA VAL A 100 0.58 -3.86 -16.86
C VAL A 100 1.81 -4.71 -16.53
N GLN A 101 1.98 -5.85 -17.18
CA GLN A 101 3.00 -6.84 -16.85
C GLN A 101 4.32 -6.60 -17.59
N LEU A 102 4.28 -6.08 -18.83
CA LEU A 102 5.46 -5.88 -19.68
C LEU A 102 5.99 -4.44 -19.56
N GLN A 103 6.40 -4.09 -18.35
CA GLN A 103 7.03 -2.82 -18.04
C GLN A 103 8.04 -3.01 -16.90
N PRO A 104 8.95 -2.04 -16.65
CA PRO A 104 9.93 -2.16 -15.58
C PRO A 104 9.29 -2.41 -14.20
N HIS A 105 9.75 -3.46 -13.54
CA HIS A 105 9.38 -3.84 -12.17
C HIS A 105 10.62 -3.88 -11.29
N ILE A 106 10.41 -3.51 -10.03
CA ILE A 106 11.42 -3.49 -8.98
C ILE A 106 11.08 -4.56 -7.97
N VAL A 107 12.05 -5.42 -7.65
CA VAL A 107 12.06 -6.22 -6.43
C VAL A 107 12.86 -5.45 -5.39
N TYR A 108 12.29 -5.25 -4.21
CA TYR A 108 12.87 -4.42 -3.16
C TYR A 108 12.79 -5.10 -1.80
N LEU A 109 13.66 -4.69 -0.88
CA LEU A 109 13.48 -4.90 0.56
C LEU A 109 12.81 -3.67 1.16
N ALA A 110 11.91 -3.89 2.12
CA ALA A 110 11.33 -2.83 2.92
C ALA A 110 11.24 -3.26 4.37
N ASN A 111 11.56 -2.35 5.29
CA ASN A 111 11.40 -2.56 6.72
C ASN A 111 10.26 -1.67 7.25
N SER A 112 9.17 -2.30 7.67
CA SER A 112 8.03 -1.62 8.33
C SER A 112 7.88 -2.04 9.80
N SER A 113 8.41 -3.20 10.13
CA SER A 113 8.37 -3.90 11.43
C SER A 113 9.38 -5.05 11.45
N ASN A 114 9.70 -5.56 10.26
CA ASN A 114 10.69 -6.57 9.95
C ASN A 114 11.05 -6.39 8.47
N VAL A 115 12.24 -6.81 8.07
CA VAL A 115 12.66 -6.84 6.67
C VAL A 115 11.79 -7.85 5.91
N LYS A 116 11.31 -7.43 4.75
CA LYS A 116 10.56 -8.28 3.82
C LYS A 116 10.90 -7.91 2.38
N VAL A 117 10.65 -8.86 1.48
CA VAL A 117 10.75 -8.63 0.03
C VAL A 117 9.39 -8.25 -0.55
N GLY A 118 9.38 -7.42 -1.58
CA GLY A 118 8.17 -7.10 -2.33
C GLY A 118 8.45 -6.75 -3.78
N VAL A 119 7.40 -6.83 -4.59
CA VAL A 119 7.41 -6.43 -6.01
C VAL A 119 6.50 -5.24 -6.25
N THR A 120 6.96 -4.32 -7.08
CA THR A 120 6.13 -3.23 -7.60
C THR A 120 6.60 -2.75 -8.97
N ARG A 121 5.76 -1.98 -9.65
CA ARG A 121 6.19 -1.28 -10.87
C ARG A 121 7.16 -0.16 -10.49
N LYS A 122 8.15 0.12 -11.34
CA LYS A 122 9.12 1.21 -11.12
C LYS A 122 8.43 2.57 -10.90
N SER A 123 7.36 2.84 -11.63
CA SER A 123 6.54 4.06 -11.49
C SER A 123 5.77 4.20 -10.17
N GLN A 124 5.82 3.19 -9.29
CA GLN A 124 5.19 3.21 -7.96
C GLN A 124 6.21 3.36 -6.83
N ILE A 125 7.49 3.52 -7.15
CA ILE A 125 8.52 3.86 -6.17
C ILE A 125 8.56 5.39 -6.02
N PRO A 126 8.58 5.94 -4.79
CA PRO A 126 8.54 5.27 -3.48
C PRO A 126 7.13 5.07 -2.90
N THR A 127 6.06 5.47 -3.61
CA THR A 127 4.65 5.37 -3.15
C THR A 127 4.28 4.01 -2.55
N ARG A 128 4.79 2.91 -3.12
CA ARG A 128 4.52 1.56 -2.61
C ARG A 128 5.12 1.32 -1.23
N TRP A 129 6.30 1.84 -0.95
CA TRP A 129 6.98 1.73 0.35
C TRP A 129 6.25 2.56 1.40
N ILE A 130 5.84 3.77 1.02
CA ILE A 130 5.01 4.66 1.83
C ILE A 130 3.69 3.96 2.18
N ASP A 131 2.97 3.40 1.20
CA ASP A 131 1.71 2.68 1.41
C ASP A 131 1.83 1.51 2.41
N GLN A 132 3.02 0.89 2.47
CA GLN A 132 3.33 -0.22 3.36
C GLN A 132 3.80 0.23 4.74
N GLY A 133 3.96 1.54 4.98
CA GLY A 133 4.46 2.09 6.23
C GLY A 133 5.91 1.70 6.52
N ALA A 134 6.70 1.45 5.47
CA ALA A 134 8.13 1.17 5.59
C ALA A 134 8.89 2.44 5.98
N HIS A 135 9.76 2.37 6.99
CA HIS A 135 10.63 3.48 7.39
C HIS A 135 11.93 3.49 6.57
N GLU A 136 12.29 2.36 5.99
CA GLU A 136 13.42 2.21 5.08
C GLU A 136 13.10 1.19 3.98
N ALA A 137 13.66 1.39 2.81
CA ALA A 137 13.58 0.47 1.69
C ALA A 137 14.80 0.56 0.78
N ILE A 138 15.13 -0.54 0.09
CA ILE A 138 16.20 -0.60 -0.90
C ILE A 138 15.79 -1.49 -2.07
N GLU A 139 16.19 -1.12 -3.27
CA GLU A 139 15.98 -1.91 -4.47
C GLU A 139 17.03 -3.03 -4.59
N ILE A 140 16.60 -4.21 -5.06
CA ILE A 140 17.47 -5.39 -5.26
C ILE A 140 17.69 -5.65 -6.75
N VAL A 141 16.61 -5.74 -7.53
CA VAL A 141 16.66 -5.95 -8.98
C VAL A 141 15.66 -5.05 -9.71
N GLU A 142 16.03 -4.60 -10.90
CA GLU A 142 15.13 -3.94 -11.86
C GLU A 142 15.00 -4.78 -13.12
N VAL A 143 13.83 -5.40 -13.31
CA VAL A 143 13.58 -6.35 -14.40
C VAL A 143 12.53 -5.80 -15.38
N PRO A 144 12.58 -6.19 -16.67
CA PRO A 144 11.74 -5.60 -17.71
C PRO A 144 10.27 -6.05 -17.66
N ASN A 145 9.93 -7.05 -16.85
CA ASN A 145 8.57 -7.57 -16.76
C ASN A 145 8.25 -8.13 -15.36
N ARG A 146 6.95 -8.29 -15.09
CA ARG A 146 6.42 -8.77 -13.83
C ARG A 146 6.82 -10.21 -13.49
N TYR A 147 6.94 -11.09 -14.49
CA TYR A 147 7.27 -12.49 -14.29
C TYR A 147 8.65 -12.67 -13.66
N LEU A 148 9.68 -12.02 -14.22
CA LEU A 148 11.04 -12.03 -13.68
C LEU A 148 11.08 -11.48 -12.24
N ALA A 149 10.27 -10.46 -11.96
CA ALA A 149 10.17 -9.90 -10.62
C ALA A 149 9.52 -10.91 -9.66
N GLY A 150 8.52 -11.65 -10.15
CA GLY A 150 7.80 -12.67 -9.40
C GLY A 150 8.66 -13.86 -9.01
N ILE A 151 9.38 -14.47 -9.97
CA ILE A 151 10.27 -15.60 -9.66
C ILE A 151 11.36 -15.18 -8.67
N THR A 152 11.86 -13.94 -8.79
CA THR A 152 12.84 -13.39 -7.86
C THR A 152 12.23 -13.17 -6.47
N GLU A 153 11.03 -12.58 -6.37
CA GLU A 153 10.34 -12.40 -5.09
C GLU A 153 10.09 -13.74 -4.39
N VAL A 154 9.64 -14.75 -5.12
CA VAL A 154 9.40 -16.10 -4.57
C VAL A 154 10.70 -16.70 -4.04
N ALA A 155 11.79 -16.63 -4.80
CA ALA A 155 13.09 -17.14 -4.37
C ALA A 155 13.62 -16.44 -3.10
N LEU A 156 13.40 -15.12 -2.98
CA LEU A 156 13.85 -14.34 -1.82
C LEU A 156 12.93 -14.48 -0.59
N LYS A 157 11.64 -14.76 -0.78
CA LYS A 157 10.65 -14.89 0.31
C LYS A 157 11.02 -15.96 1.32
N ASP A 158 11.66 -17.05 0.90
CA ASP A 158 12.08 -18.14 1.79
C ASP A 158 13.20 -17.73 2.77
N HIS A 159 13.81 -16.56 2.57
CA HIS A 159 14.94 -16.06 3.36
C HIS A 159 14.62 -14.81 4.20
N VAL A 160 13.42 -14.24 4.05
CA VAL A 160 12.96 -13.04 4.77
C VAL A 160 11.57 -13.29 5.36
N ALA A 161 11.06 -12.35 6.16
CA ALA A 161 9.72 -12.50 6.72
C ALA A 161 8.62 -12.28 5.67
N ASP A 162 7.55 -13.09 5.73
CA ASP A 162 6.46 -13.12 4.74
C ASP A 162 5.63 -11.83 4.74
N LYS A 163 5.16 -11.36 5.91
CA LYS A 163 4.19 -10.26 6.02
C LYS A 163 4.52 -9.27 7.12
N THR A 164 4.19 -8.01 6.86
CA THR A 164 4.24 -6.91 7.84
C THR A 164 3.19 -7.14 8.94
N ASN A 165 3.60 -7.05 10.20
CA ASN A 165 2.67 -6.97 11.31
C ASN A 165 2.22 -5.51 11.47
N TRP A 166 1.05 -5.17 10.91
CA TRP A 166 0.54 -3.79 10.91
C TRP A 166 0.43 -3.19 12.31
N ARG A 167 0.16 -3.99 13.35
CA ARG A 167 0.10 -3.49 14.73
C ARG A 167 1.48 -3.04 15.23
N LYS A 168 2.53 -3.81 14.96
CA LYS A 168 3.91 -3.42 15.30
C LYS A 168 4.35 -2.18 14.50
N MET A 169 4.05 -2.18 13.20
CA MET A 169 4.33 -1.05 12.32
C MET A 169 3.71 0.26 12.83
N LEU A 170 2.45 0.23 13.27
CA LEU A 170 1.77 1.43 13.80
C LEU A 170 2.22 1.81 15.20
N LYS A 171 2.60 0.85 16.06
CA LYS A 171 3.24 1.15 17.35
C LYS A 171 4.62 1.80 17.22
N ASN A 172 5.19 1.79 16.02
CA ASN A 172 6.58 2.15 15.77
C ASN A 172 7.57 1.32 16.60
N ASP A 173 7.21 0.07 16.88
CA ASP A 173 8.10 -0.95 17.44
C ASP A 173 8.95 -1.52 16.30
N ILE A 174 9.89 -0.69 15.82
CA ILE A 174 10.76 -0.97 14.68
C ILE A 174 12.17 -1.33 15.17
N GLN A 175 12.76 -2.33 14.53
CA GLN A 175 14.17 -2.65 14.66
C GLN A 175 14.88 -2.10 13.43
N ASP A 176 15.91 -1.30 13.67
CA ASP A 176 16.81 -0.78 12.65
C ASP A 176 17.64 -1.94 12.09
N GLU A 177 17.65 -2.11 10.77
CA GLU A 177 18.28 -3.24 10.09
C GLU A 177 19.05 -2.71 8.88
N ASN A 178 20.26 -3.21 8.65
CA ASN A 178 21.05 -2.78 7.49
C ASN A 178 20.53 -3.49 6.23
N LEU A 179 19.72 -2.80 5.42
CA LEU A 179 19.14 -3.37 4.21
C LEU A 179 20.18 -3.63 3.13
N VAL A 180 21.32 -2.91 3.14
CA VAL A 180 22.45 -3.21 2.25
C VAL A 180 23.02 -4.59 2.57
N GLU A 181 23.25 -4.90 3.86
CA GLU A 181 23.73 -6.24 4.28
C GLU A 181 22.72 -7.33 3.91
N TRP A 182 21.42 -7.09 4.12
CA TRP A 182 20.39 -8.01 3.67
C TRP A 182 20.42 -8.23 2.16
N ARG A 183 20.57 -7.18 1.36
CA ARG A 183 20.65 -7.27 -0.11
C ARG A 183 21.86 -8.09 -0.55
N GLU A 184 23.03 -7.87 0.04
CA GLU A 184 24.25 -8.65 -0.28
C GLU A 184 24.09 -10.12 0.11
N ARG A 185 23.49 -10.41 1.27
CA ARG A 185 23.18 -11.79 1.70
C ARG A 185 22.20 -12.48 0.74
N LEU A 186 21.23 -11.75 0.21
CA LEU A 186 20.18 -12.29 -0.64
C LEU A 186 20.61 -12.48 -2.11
N LYS A 187 21.70 -11.84 -2.53
CA LYS A 187 22.21 -11.87 -3.90
C LYS A 187 22.40 -13.28 -4.46
N SER A 188 22.88 -14.22 -3.64
CA SER A 188 23.12 -15.61 -4.07
C SER A 188 21.85 -16.41 -4.35
N PHE A 189 20.68 -15.92 -3.90
CA PHE A 189 19.39 -16.58 -4.09
C PHE A 189 18.58 -15.98 -5.25
N ILE A 190 19.11 -14.95 -5.93
CA ILE A 190 18.47 -14.41 -7.13
C ILE A 190 18.55 -15.45 -8.27
N PRO A 191 17.43 -15.79 -8.94
CA PRO A 191 17.44 -16.73 -10.06
C PRO A 191 18.38 -16.30 -11.20
N GLU A 192 18.95 -17.27 -11.92
CA GLU A 192 19.90 -17.03 -13.02
C GLU A 192 19.33 -16.06 -14.07
N GLU A 193 18.05 -16.19 -14.39
CA GLU A 193 17.33 -15.35 -15.35
C GLU A 193 17.22 -13.88 -14.91
N ALA A 194 17.42 -13.59 -13.62
CA ALA A 194 17.32 -12.26 -13.03
C ALA A 194 18.68 -11.70 -12.54
N GLN A 195 19.76 -12.49 -12.56
CA GLN A 195 21.07 -12.09 -12.02
C GLN A 195 21.65 -10.84 -12.69
N ASP A 196 21.52 -10.72 -14.01
CA ASP A 196 22.02 -9.57 -14.78
C ASP A 196 21.31 -8.25 -14.45
N TYR A 197 20.16 -8.32 -13.78
CA TYR A 197 19.34 -7.17 -13.38
C TYR A 197 19.60 -6.71 -11.94
N TYR A 198 20.61 -7.28 -11.28
CA TYR A 198 20.98 -6.94 -9.90
C TYR A 198 21.53 -5.51 -9.77
N ILE A 199 21.01 -4.79 -8.79
CA ILE A 199 21.41 -3.42 -8.46
C ILE A 199 22.45 -3.47 -7.33
N ALA A 200 23.73 -3.41 -7.71
CA ALA A 200 24.84 -3.46 -6.75
C ALA A 200 25.08 -2.13 -6.01
N SER A 201 24.75 -0.99 -6.62
CA SER A 201 25.00 0.33 -6.05
C SER A 201 23.68 1.09 -5.88
N ASN A 202 23.12 0.97 -4.69
CA ASN A 202 21.98 1.79 -4.27
C ASN A 202 22.07 2.03 -2.77
N THR A 203 21.52 3.15 -2.31
CA THR A 203 21.44 3.51 -0.90
C THR A 203 20.04 3.27 -0.37
N GLU A 204 19.94 3.07 0.94
CA GLU A 204 18.65 3.01 1.61
C GLU A 204 17.88 4.31 1.44
N THR A 205 16.59 4.16 1.13
CA THR A 205 15.64 5.26 1.13
C THR A 205 14.96 5.31 2.47
N ASN A 206 15.27 6.34 3.25
CA ASN A 206 14.61 6.62 4.52
C ASN A 206 13.28 7.35 4.31
N ILE A 207 12.27 7.00 5.10
CA ILE A 207 10.88 7.47 4.95
C ILE A 207 10.33 7.92 6.31
N ASP A 208 10.12 9.23 6.45
CA ASP A 208 9.61 9.84 7.67
C ASP A 208 8.10 10.07 7.59
N PHE A 209 7.35 9.54 8.57
CA PHE A 209 5.89 9.65 8.61
C PHE A 209 5.42 10.77 9.56
N PRO A 210 4.35 11.50 9.20
CA PRO A 210 3.82 12.59 10.01
C PRO A 210 2.98 12.03 11.18
N VAL A 211 3.66 11.53 12.22
CA VAL A 211 3.02 10.96 13.42
C VAL A 211 3.52 11.69 14.67
N TRP A 212 2.62 12.30 15.42
CA TRP A 212 2.96 12.97 16.69
C TRP A 212 2.88 12.02 17.88
N HIS A 213 1.94 11.08 17.84
CA HIS A 213 1.77 10.06 18.86
C HIS A 213 1.48 8.70 18.22
N TYR A 214 2.31 7.71 18.54
CA TYR A 214 2.10 6.33 18.10
C TYR A 214 1.19 5.60 19.10
N PRO A 215 0.20 4.82 18.61
CA PRO A 215 -0.73 4.11 19.47
C PRO A 215 -0.03 2.99 20.24
N GLU A 216 -0.29 2.84 21.53
CA GLU A 216 0.26 1.75 22.34
C GLU A 216 -0.47 0.43 22.04
N LYS A 217 -1.78 0.50 21.81
CA LYS A 217 -2.65 -0.67 21.56
C LYS A 217 -3.59 -0.39 20.39
N PRO A 218 -3.09 -0.36 19.15
CA PRO A 218 -3.86 0.08 17.99
C PRO A 218 -5.13 -0.77 17.80
N LYS A 219 -6.28 -0.08 17.79
CA LYS A 219 -7.62 -0.66 17.60
C LYS A 219 -8.16 -0.26 16.23
N SER A 220 -8.41 -1.23 15.37
CA SER A 220 -8.98 -0.94 14.04
C SER A 220 -10.43 -0.50 14.18
N LEU A 221 -10.74 0.70 13.69
CA LEU A 221 -12.11 1.18 13.58
C LEU A 221 -12.87 0.41 12.51
N ASN A 222 -14.07 -0.07 12.84
CA ASN A 222 -15.02 -0.63 11.89
C ASN A 222 -16.18 0.38 11.71
N ILE A 223 -16.01 1.32 10.78
CA ILE A 223 -16.94 2.43 10.59
C ILE A 223 -18.32 1.97 10.08
N GLU A 224 -18.40 0.83 9.39
CA GLU A 224 -19.67 0.25 8.95
C GLU A 224 -20.52 -0.25 10.13
N LYS A 225 -19.88 -0.73 11.20
CA LYS A 225 -20.59 -1.13 12.43
C LYS A 225 -20.88 0.05 13.34
N GLU A 226 -19.90 0.92 13.52
CA GLU A 226 -19.99 2.05 14.46
C GLU A 226 -20.82 3.21 13.89
N GLN A 227 -20.95 3.29 12.56
CA GLN A 227 -21.65 4.33 11.78
C GLN A 227 -21.08 5.74 11.92
N MET A 228 -20.51 6.08 13.06
CA MET A 228 -19.88 7.37 13.33
C MET A 228 -18.73 7.19 14.33
N TYR A 229 -17.65 7.94 14.11
CA TYR A 229 -16.51 8.03 15.02
C TYR A 229 -16.01 9.46 15.09
N THR A 230 -15.64 9.95 16.28
CA THR A 230 -15.02 11.27 16.45
C THR A 230 -13.74 11.12 17.25
N GLY A 231 -12.64 11.64 16.74
CA GLY A 231 -11.34 11.58 17.39
C GLY A 231 -10.40 12.69 16.92
N LYS A 232 -9.34 12.91 17.68
CA LYS A 232 -8.28 13.87 17.31
C LYS A 232 -7.18 13.15 16.54
N LEU A 233 -6.90 13.61 15.32
CA LEU A 233 -5.93 12.97 14.44
C LEU A 233 -4.50 13.20 15.00
N ALA A 234 -3.85 12.13 15.41
CA ALA A 234 -2.53 12.14 16.02
C ALA A 234 -1.40 11.82 15.03
N GLY A 235 -1.71 11.14 13.92
CA GLY A 235 -0.70 10.77 12.95
C GLY A 235 -1.24 10.07 11.71
N ILE A 236 -0.36 9.93 10.72
CA ILE A 236 -0.62 9.14 9.51
C ILE A 236 0.62 8.29 9.22
N LYS A 237 0.45 6.99 9.04
CA LYS A 237 1.52 6.07 8.64
C LYS A 237 0.96 4.98 7.73
N GLY A 238 1.61 4.73 6.60
CA GLY A 238 1.03 3.84 5.59
C GLY A 238 -0.23 4.45 5.00
N GLN A 239 -1.33 3.68 5.00
CA GLN A 239 -2.66 4.15 4.65
C GLN A 239 -3.58 4.25 5.89
N TYR A 240 -2.99 4.38 7.08
CA TYR A 240 -3.72 4.47 8.35
C TYR A 240 -3.74 5.90 8.86
N LEU A 241 -4.94 6.37 9.22
CA LEU A 241 -5.12 7.46 10.15
C LEU A 241 -4.99 6.93 11.57
N ILE A 242 -4.29 7.66 12.43
CA ILE A 242 -4.03 7.33 13.83
C ILE A 242 -4.66 8.41 14.69
N PHE A 243 -5.46 8.03 15.68
CA PHE A 243 -6.12 8.93 16.62
C PHE A 243 -5.54 8.80 18.03
N GLU A 244 -5.72 9.83 18.86
CA GLU A 244 -5.16 9.90 20.23
C GLU A 244 -5.64 8.79 21.19
N ASP A 245 -6.77 8.14 20.90
CA ASP A 245 -7.39 7.10 21.75
C ASP A 245 -6.98 5.66 21.37
N ASP A 246 -5.85 5.50 20.67
CA ASP A 246 -5.36 4.28 20.02
C ASP A 246 -6.19 3.78 18.83
N THR A 247 -7.28 4.46 18.47
CA THR A 247 -8.07 4.07 17.30
C THR A 247 -7.28 4.34 16.03
N VAL A 248 -7.32 3.39 15.09
CA VAL A 248 -6.69 3.52 13.78
C VAL A 248 -7.70 3.20 12.69
N PHE A 249 -7.66 3.94 11.59
CA PHE A 249 -8.56 3.77 10.46
C PHE A 249 -7.78 3.63 9.16
N ASN A 250 -7.87 2.46 8.51
CA ASN A 250 -7.19 2.20 7.25
C ASN A 250 -8.01 2.71 6.07
N ILE A 251 -7.57 3.78 5.42
CA ILE A 251 -8.28 4.36 4.26
C ILE A 251 -8.35 3.36 3.10
N ARG A 252 -7.22 2.76 2.73
CA ARG A 252 -7.15 1.78 1.63
C ARG A 252 -7.98 0.52 1.89
N GLY A 253 -8.07 0.08 3.14
CA GLY A 253 -8.86 -1.07 3.56
C GLY A 253 -10.36 -0.81 3.51
N ASN A 254 -10.76 0.45 3.47
CA ASN A 254 -12.15 0.91 3.42
C ASN A 254 -12.46 1.61 2.08
N GLU A 255 -11.71 1.32 1.01
CA GLU A 255 -12.03 1.80 -0.34
C GLU A 255 -13.45 1.41 -0.73
N GLY A 256 -14.15 2.32 -1.44
CA GLY A 256 -15.54 2.12 -1.84
C GLY A 256 -16.58 2.40 -0.74
N LEU A 257 -16.17 2.77 0.47
CA LEU A 257 -17.09 3.36 1.45
C LEU A 257 -17.25 4.85 1.18
N VAL A 258 -18.49 5.37 1.23
CA VAL A 258 -18.73 6.81 1.21
C VAL A 258 -18.77 7.32 2.64
N LEU A 259 -17.80 8.18 2.98
CA LEU A 259 -17.74 8.82 4.29
C LEU A 259 -18.01 10.31 4.19
N LYS A 260 -18.60 10.80 5.27
CA LYS A 260 -18.79 12.21 5.58
C LYS A 260 -17.79 12.61 6.65
N PHE A 261 -16.97 13.61 6.36
CA PHE A 261 -15.93 14.16 7.24
C PHE A 261 -16.35 15.52 7.77
N THR A 262 -16.29 15.70 9.09
CA THR A 262 -16.46 17.01 9.74
C THR A 262 -15.21 17.33 10.54
N ILE A 263 -14.55 18.44 10.22
CA ILE A 263 -13.31 18.88 10.88
C ILE A 263 -13.60 20.13 11.70
N ALA A 264 -13.25 20.08 12.99
CA ALA A 264 -13.32 21.20 13.92
C ALA A 264 -12.16 22.18 13.71
#